data_AF-A0A1A8DZE3-F1
#
_entry.id   AF-A0A1A8DZE3-F1
#
_cell.length_a   1.000
_cell.length_b   1.000
_cell.length_c   1.000
_cell.angle_alpha   90.00
_cell.angle_beta   90.00
_cell.angle_gamma   90.00
#
_symmetry.space_group_name_H-M   'P 1'
#
loop_
_entity.id
_entity.type
_entity.pdbx_description
1 polymer ?
#
loop_
_entity_poly.entity_id
_entity_poly.type
_entity_poly.pdbx_seq_one_letter_code
_entity_poly.pdbx_strand_id
1 'polypeptide(L)' 'AEPSSVGCFVHKRTRIVGGAPVGISGGSWMVSIQKGSVHWCGGSLIREEWVLTDQQCFSSCVPDLSEYRVWLGIS' A
#
# COMPACT_ATOMS: atom_id res chain seq x y z
N ALA A 1 22.70 -13.47 -13.81
CA ALA A 1 22.43 -12.94 -12.47
C ALA A 1 21.10 -13.54 -12.03
N GLU A 2 21.10 -14.38 -11.01
CA GLU A 2 19.89 -15.01 -10.48
C GLU A 2 18.96 -13.90 -9.94
N PRO A 3 17.65 -13.90 -10.26
CA PRO A 3 16.73 -12.97 -9.64
C PRO A 3 16.73 -13.30 -8.15
N SER A 4 17.07 -12.31 -7.31
CA SER A 4 16.91 -12.43 -5.86
C SER A 4 15.52 -12.97 -5.59
N SER A 5 15.42 -14.14 -4.96
CA SER A 5 14.18 -14.85 -4.72
C SER A 5 13.10 -13.89 -4.24
N VAL A 6 12.08 -13.65 -5.08
CA VAL A 6 10.96 -12.76 -4.75
C VAL A 6 10.16 -13.45 -3.65
N GLY A 7 10.47 -13.12 -2.39
CA GLY A 7 9.77 -13.63 -1.22
C GLY A 7 8.68 -12.65 -0.80
N CYS A 8 7.43 -13.12 -0.72
CA CYS A 8 6.38 -12.36 -0.07
C CYS A 8 6.63 -12.28 1.44
N PHE A 9 6.37 -11.12 2.03
CA PHE A 9 6.43 -11.02 3.49
C PHE A 9 5.31 -11.81 4.14
N VAL A 10 5.69 -12.67 5.09
CA VAL A 10 4.74 -13.45 5.88
C VAL A 10 4.66 -12.85 7.27
N HIS A 11 3.54 -12.18 7.57
CA HIS A 11 3.28 -11.74 8.93
C HIS A 11 2.89 -12.93 9.80
N LYS A 12 3.81 -13.38 10.68
CA LYS A 12 3.59 -14.57 11.53
C LYS A 12 2.49 -14.39 12.59
N ARG A 13 2.00 -13.17 12.81
CA ARG A 13 0.87 -12.89 13.72
C ARG A 13 -0.39 -12.67 12.90
N THR A 14 -1.34 -13.59 13.01
CA THR A 14 -2.59 -13.55 12.22
C THR A 14 -3.63 -12.57 12.77
N ARG A 15 -3.46 -12.07 14.00
CA ARG A 15 -4.40 -11.15 14.66
C ARG A 15 -3.71 -9.88 15.13
N ILE A 16 -4.16 -8.75 14.61
CA ILE A 16 -3.77 -7.40 15.07
C ILE A 16 -5.00 -6.75 15.69
N VAL A 17 -5.00 -6.57 17.01
CA VAL A 17 -6.00 -5.80 17.77
C VAL A 17 -5.23 -4.79 18.60
N GLY A 18 -5.57 -3.50 18.49
CA GLY A 18 -4.83 -2.41 19.14
C GLY A 18 -3.47 -2.10 18.49
N GLY A 19 -2.82 -3.10 17.89
CA GLY A 19 -1.63 -2.95 17.06
C GLY A 19 -0.45 -2.26 17.74
N ALA A 20 0.58 -2.00 16.96
CA ALA A 20 1.69 -1.14 17.33
C ALA A 20 2.28 -0.50 16.05
N PRO A 21 2.92 0.67 16.15
CA PRO A 21 3.67 1.23 15.04
C PRO A 21 4.70 0.22 14.50
N VAL A 22 4.80 0.12 13.18
CA VAL A 22 5.78 -0.76 12.51
C VAL A 22 6.87 0.10 11.88
N GLY A 23 8.13 -0.34 11.97
CA GLY A 23 9.22 0.29 11.24
C GLY A 23 9.14 -0.01 9.74
N ILE A 24 9.71 0.87 8.93
CA ILE A 24 9.67 0.81 7.45
C ILE A 24 10.18 -0.54 6.92
N SER A 25 11.22 -1.10 7.54
CA SER A 25 11.79 -2.40 7.16
C SER A 25 10.82 -3.57 7.33
N GLY A 26 9.74 -3.40 8.09
CA GLY A 26 8.69 -4.40 8.29
C GLY A 26 7.45 -4.23 7.41
N GLY A 27 7.39 -3.20 6.55
CA GLY A 27 6.19 -2.83 5.79
C GLY A 27 6.49 -2.25 4.40
N SER A 28 7.39 -2.87 3.64
CA SER A 28 7.90 -2.33 2.37
C SER A 28 6.86 -2.21 1.24
N TRP A 29 5.72 -2.89 1.32
CA TRP A 29 4.63 -2.80 0.34
C TRP A 29 3.49 -1.87 0.76
N MET A 30 3.51 -1.31 1.97
CA MET A 30 2.43 -0.45 2.46
C MET A 30 2.32 0.84 1.65
N VAL A 31 1.10 1.16 1.22
CA VAL A 31 0.81 2.34 0.40
C VAL A 31 -0.16 3.26 1.11
N SER A 32 0.12 4.56 1.07
CA SER A 32 -0.85 5.61 1.38
C SER A 32 -1.38 6.23 0.09
N ILE A 33 -2.64 5.96 -0.23
CA ILE A 33 -3.37 6.65 -1.31
C ILE A 33 -3.94 7.93 -0.71
N GLN A 34 -3.50 9.06 -1.23
CA GLN A 34 -3.97 10.38 -0.83
C GLN A 34 -4.95 10.94 -1.87
N LYS A 35 -5.99 11.62 -1.39
CA LYS A 35 -6.85 12.48 -2.20
C LYS A 35 -6.53 13.94 -1.83
N GLY A 36 -5.98 14.71 -2.76
CA GLY A 36 -5.36 16.00 -2.46
C GLY A 36 -4.06 15.84 -1.67
N SER A 37 -4.09 16.22 -0.39
CA SER A 37 -2.98 16.11 0.57
C SER A 37 -3.30 15.28 1.81
N VAL A 38 -4.44 14.56 1.79
CA VAL A 38 -4.96 13.82 2.94
C VAL A 38 -4.98 12.33 2.62
N HIS A 39 -4.52 11.51 3.57
CA HIS A 39 -4.65 10.05 3.49
C HIS A 39 -6.12 9.68 3.35
N TRP A 40 -6.43 8.90 2.32
CA TRP A 40 -7.78 8.49 1.98
C TRP A 40 -7.96 6.98 2.13
N CYS A 41 -7.04 6.21 1.55
CA CYS A 41 -7.09 4.75 1.58
C CYS A 41 -5.70 4.13 1.71
N GLY A 42 -5.67 2.90 2.21
CA GLY A 42 -4.50 2.03 2.14
C GLY A 42 -4.38 1.31 0.79
N GLY A 43 -3.23 0.70 0.54
CA GLY A 43 -3.01 -0.20 -0.58
C GLY A 43 -1.76 -1.06 -0.38
N SER A 44 -1.49 -1.92 -1.35
CA SER A 44 -0.29 -2.75 -1.40
C SER A 44 0.41 -2.61 -2.76
N LEU A 45 1.70 -2.30 -2.75
CA LEU A 45 2.53 -2.35 -3.95
C LEU A 45 2.74 -3.80 -4.36
N ILE A 46 2.19 -4.21 -5.50
CA ILE A 46 2.26 -5.58 -6.01
C ILE A 46 3.27 -5.75 -7.14
N ARG A 47 3.66 -4.65 -7.80
CA ARG A 47 4.71 -4.52 -8.85
C ARG A 47 5.23 -3.08 -8.86
N GLU A 48 6.30 -2.76 -9.61
CA GLU A 48 6.94 -1.43 -9.56
C GLU A 48 5.96 -0.25 -9.75
N GLU A 49 4.93 -0.43 -10.58
CA GLU A 49 3.96 0.63 -10.92
C GLU A 49 2.50 0.22 -10.63
N TRP A 50 2.28 -0.87 -9.87
CA TRP A 50 0.95 -1.41 -9.63
C TRP A 50 0.64 -1.48 -8.14
N VAL A 51 -0.42 -0.75 -7.74
CA VAL A 51 -0.98 -0.78 -6.38
C VAL A 51 -2.33 -1.49 -6.41
N LEU A 52 -2.50 -2.45 -5.51
CA LEU A 52 -3.79 -3.07 -5.22
C LEU A 52 -4.46 -2.35 -4.03
N THR A 53 -5.74 -2.05 -4.15
CA THR A 53 -6.56 -1.43 -3.09
C THR A 53 -8.02 -1.91 -3.19
N ASP A 54 -8.88 -1.41 -2.33
CA ASP A 54 -10.31 -1.72 -2.33
C ASP A 54 -11.10 -0.82 -3.30
N GLN A 55 -12.12 -1.39 -3.96
CA GLN A 55 -12.99 -0.64 -4.88
C GLN A 55 -13.70 0.52 -4.19
N GLN A 56 -14.09 0.36 -2.92
CA GLN A 56 -14.85 1.37 -2.15
C GLN A 56 -14.05 2.66 -1.91
N CYS A 57 -12.75 2.65 -2.20
CA CYS A 57 -11.92 3.86 -2.22
C CYS A 57 -12.28 4.82 -3.36
N PHE A 58 -13.04 4.38 -4.37
CA PHE A 58 -13.37 5.17 -5.54
C PHE A 58 -14.88 5.22 -5.80
N SER A 59 -15.34 6.30 -6.43
CA SER A 59 -16.77 6.52 -6.74
C SER A 59 -17.27 5.71 -7.94
N SER A 60 -16.37 5.14 -8.74
CA SER A 60 -16.71 4.33 -9.92
C SER A 60 -15.60 3.31 -10.21
N CYS A 61 -15.87 2.37 -11.12
CA CYS A 61 -14.87 1.39 -11.57
C CYS A 61 -13.74 2.03 -12.41
N VAL A 62 -13.99 3.21 -12.97
CA VAL A 62 -13.03 3.98 -13.78
C VAL A 62 -13.06 5.42 -13.28
N PRO A 63 -12.46 5.71 -12.11
CA PRO A 63 -12.45 7.04 -11.52
C PRO A 63 -11.47 7.96 -12.26
N ASP A 64 -11.71 9.27 -12.20
CA ASP A 64 -10.64 10.23 -12.48
C ASP A 64 -9.63 10.18 -11.33
N LEU A 65 -8.36 9.98 -11.68
CA LEU A 65 -7.26 9.85 -10.75
C LEU A 65 -6.47 11.16 -10.57
N SER A 66 -6.85 12.25 -11.23
CA SER A 66 -6.14 13.54 -11.19
C SER A 66 -5.94 14.12 -9.77
N GLU A 67 -6.90 13.87 -8.87
CA GLU A 67 -6.83 14.29 -7.47
C GLU A 67 -6.03 13.33 -6.56
N TYR A 68 -5.62 12.17 -7.07
CA TYR A 68 -5.03 11.11 -6.26
C TYR A 68 -3.51 11.09 -6.39
N ARG A 69 -2.84 10.81 -5.27
CA ARG A 69 -1.39 10.59 -5.20
C ARG A 69 -1.10 9.33 -4.42
N VAL A 70 -0.07 8.61 -4.85
CA VAL A 70 0.37 7.36 -4.23
C VAL A 70 1.70 7.61 -3.53
N TRP A 71 1.77 7.32 -2.24
CA TRP A 71 3.00 7.39 -1.46
C TRP A 71 3.43 6.00 -1.02
N LEU A 72 4.71 5.70 -1.27
CA LEU A 72 5.40 4.47 -0.91
C LEU A 72 6.54 4.81 0.04
N GLY A 73 6.76 3.99 1.08
CA GLY A 73 7.81 4.27 2.07
C GLY A 73 7.62 5.63 2.74
N ILE A 74 8.69 6.18 3.34
CA ILE A 74 8.67 7.55 3.87
C ILE A 74 9.46 8.47 2.94
N SER A 75 8.87 9.63 2.66
CA SER A 75 9.53 10.88 2.31
C SER A 75 10.27 11.49 3.49
#